data_AF-A0AAD3GYK0-F1
#
_entry.id   AF-A0AAD3GYK0-F1
#
_cell.length_a   1.000
_cell.length_b   1.000
_cell.length_c   1.000
_cell.angle_alpha   90.00
_cell.angle_beta   90.00
_cell.angle_gamma   90.00
#
_symmetry.space_group_name_H-M   'P 1'
#
loop_
_entity.id
_entity.type
_entity.pdbx_description
1 polymer ?
#
loop_
_entity_poly.entity_id
_entity_poly.type
_entity_poly.pdbx_seq_one_letter_code
_entity_poly.pdbx_strand_id
1 'polypeptide(L)'
;MCSQCESAKTSEIVAILFNIAAVHKAIGESDKALDAFLKVLHHERDLHQREGSTFDAKDLILTLMHIFEIYDREFGIPRDGMEYLLEAATLCREYNKSIDNTLGRYVFFLLGDVLSSNQETTEGFKCYCEGCKLFGTMDTDDILAFGKKGVHMILAQMCNDNRVFPVHAAAA
;
A
#
# COMPACT_ATOMS: atom_id res chain seq x y z
N MET A 1 -4.92 36.82 -6.34
CA MET A 1 -5.47 35.55 -6.86
C MET A 1 -5.83 34.68 -5.65
N CYS A 2 -6.96 33.99 -5.67
CA CYS A 2 -7.42 33.20 -4.53
C CYS A 2 -6.62 31.90 -4.48
N SER A 3 -5.87 31.64 -3.40
CA SER A 3 -4.96 30.49 -3.25
C SER A 3 -5.64 29.13 -3.48
N GLN A 4 -6.94 29.06 -3.20
CA GLN A 4 -7.76 27.85 -3.40
C GLN A 4 -7.96 27.51 -4.89
N CYS A 5 -7.96 28.51 -5.78
CA CYS A 5 -8.16 28.29 -7.22
C CYS A 5 -6.87 27.78 -7.90
N GLU A 6 -5.70 28.17 -7.40
CA GLU A 6 -4.40 27.62 -7.82
C GLU A 6 -4.18 26.20 -7.30
N SER A 7 -4.59 25.90 -6.07
CA SER A 7 -4.53 24.53 -5.50
C SER A 7 -5.40 23.55 -6.31
N ALA A 8 -6.64 23.93 -6.64
CA ALA A 8 -7.53 23.09 -7.45
C ALA A 8 -6.97 22.78 -8.85
N LYS A 9 -6.41 23.79 -9.54
CA LYS A 9 -5.79 23.61 -10.86
C LYS A 9 -4.54 22.74 -10.80
N THR A 10 -3.79 22.80 -9.70
CA THR A 10 -2.61 21.97 -9.48
C THR A 10 -3.03 20.51 -9.25
N SER A 11 -4.11 20.27 -8.49
CA SER A 11 -4.66 18.94 -8.25
C SER A 11 -5.12 18.23 -9.54
N GLU A 12 -5.77 18.94 -10.46
CA GLU A 12 -6.18 18.36 -11.76
C GLU A 12 -4.98 17.91 -12.61
N ILE A 13 -3.90 18.71 -12.65
CA ILE A 13 -2.68 18.37 -13.38
C ILE A 13 -2.01 17.13 -12.77
N VAL A 14 -1.98 17.03 -11.44
CA VAL A 14 -1.42 15.88 -10.72
C VAL A 14 -2.19 14.60 -11.06
N ALA A 15 -3.53 14.64 -11.05
CA ALA A 15 -4.35 13.49 -11.43
C ALA A 15 -4.13 13.03 -12.88
N ILE A 16 -3.94 13.98 -13.81
CA ILE A 16 -3.61 13.66 -15.22
C ILE A 16 -2.24 12.98 -15.30
N LEU A 17 -1.23 13.52 -14.61
CA LEU A 17 0.11 12.92 -14.57
C LEU A 17 0.10 11.52 -13.96
N PHE A 18 -0.67 11.31 -12.90
CA PHE A 18 -0.87 9.99 -12.28
C PHE A 18 -1.44 8.99 -13.29
N ASN A 19 -2.48 9.38 -14.03
CA ASN A 19 -3.09 8.51 -15.03
C ASN A 19 -2.11 8.20 -16.19
N ILE A 20 -1.32 9.17 -16.64
CA ILE A 20 -0.27 8.96 -17.65
C ILE A 20 0.77 7.95 -17.14
N ALA A 21 1.21 8.10 -15.88
CA ALA A 21 2.14 7.18 -15.25
C ALA A 21 1.58 5.75 -15.18
N ALA A 22 0.32 5.61 -14.78
CA ALA A 22 -0.39 4.33 -14.73
C ALA A 22 -0.50 3.66 -16.11
N VAL A 23 -0.77 4.44 -17.17
CA VAL A 23 -0.79 3.93 -18.55
C VAL A 23 0.60 3.44 -18.96
N HIS A 24 1.67 4.22 -18.74
CA HIS A 24 3.03 3.80 -19.03
C HIS A 24 3.40 2.51 -18.29
N LYS A 25 3.02 2.39 -17.01
CA LYS A 25 3.21 1.18 -16.22
C LYS A 25 2.46 -0.01 -16.80
N ALA A 26 1.22 0.18 -17.26
CA ALA A 26 0.40 -0.88 -17.84
C ALA A 26 0.96 -1.42 -19.17
N ILE A 27 1.59 -0.55 -19.97
CA ILE A 27 2.20 -0.95 -21.25
C ILE A 27 3.67 -1.40 -21.12
N GLY A 28 4.21 -1.44 -19.89
CA GLY A 28 5.57 -1.91 -19.60
C GLY A 28 6.68 -0.88 -19.84
N GLU A 29 6.35 0.40 -19.98
CA GLU A 29 7.33 1.49 -20.09
C GLU A 29 7.73 1.99 -18.69
N SER A 30 8.36 1.11 -17.91
CA SER A 30 8.62 1.30 -16.48
C SER A 30 9.46 2.55 -16.17
N ASP A 31 10.45 2.90 -17.00
CA ASP A 31 11.26 4.12 -16.81
C ASP A 31 10.41 5.40 -16.91
N LYS A 32 9.49 5.46 -17.89
CA LYS A 32 8.59 6.61 -18.09
C LYS A 32 7.53 6.67 -17.01
N ALA A 33 7.02 5.52 -16.59
CA ALA A 33 6.08 5.43 -15.48
C ALA A 33 6.73 5.95 -14.19
N LEU A 34 7.96 5.54 -13.90
CA LEU A 34 8.70 5.96 -12.72
C LEU A 34 8.96 7.47 -12.74
N ASP A 35 9.45 8.03 -13.85
CA ASP A 35 9.64 9.48 -13.99
C ASP A 35 8.34 10.28 -13.75
N ALA A 36 7.22 9.79 -14.30
CA ALA A 36 5.93 10.43 -14.12
C ALA A 36 5.40 10.30 -12.68
N PHE A 37 5.50 9.12 -12.05
CA PHE A 37 5.11 8.94 -10.66
C PHE A 37 5.99 9.74 -9.69
N LEU A 38 7.28 9.91 -9.95
CA LEU A 38 8.16 10.74 -9.12
C LEU A 38 7.78 12.23 -9.17
N LYS A 39 7.29 12.72 -10.31
CA LYS A 39 6.74 14.09 -10.43
C LYS A 39 5.45 14.25 -9.64
N VAL A 40 4.55 13.27 -9.72
CA VAL A 40 3.32 13.22 -8.92
C VAL A 40 3.66 13.23 -7.42
N LEU A 41 4.58 12.36 -7.00
CA LEU A 41 5.02 12.23 -5.62
C LEU A 41 5.56 13.54 -5.05
N HIS A 42 6.36 14.27 -5.83
CA HIS A 42 6.87 15.57 -5.40
C HIS A 42 5.73 16.55 -5.09
N HIS A 43 4.72 16.63 -5.96
CA HIS A 43 3.57 17.51 -5.75
C HIS A 43 2.69 17.09 -4.57
N GLU A 44 2.42 15.79 -4.43
CA GLU A 44 1.59 15.25 -3.35
C GLU A 44 2.27 15.44 -1.99
N ARG A 45 3.59 15.25 -1.89
CA ARG A 45 4.35 15.55 -0.66
C ARG A 45 4.31 17.03 -0.31
N ASP A 46 4.52 17.91 -1.28
CA ASP A 46 4.45 19.36 -1.07
C ASP A 46 3.06 19.81 -0.63
N LEU A 47 2.00 19.16 -1.14
CA LEU A 47 0.62 19.44 -0.76
C LEU A 47 0.32 18.92 0.65
N HIS A 48 0.73 17.68 0.94
CA HIS A 48 0.62 17.07 2.27
C HIS A 48 1.31 17.92 3.36
N GLN A 49 2.51 18.43 3.08
CA GLN A 49 3.25 19.29 4.03
C GLN A 49 2.56 20.64 4.26
N ARG A 50 1.88 21.20 3.25
CA ARG A 50 1.23 22.52 3.33
C ARG A 50 -0.17 22.46 3.93
N GLU A 51 -0.95 21.45 3.57
CA GLU A 51 -2.37 21.34 3.93
C GLU A 51 -2.60 20.37 5.09
N GLY A 52 -1.63 19.50 5.42
CA GLY A 52 -1.73 18.58 6.54
C GLY A 52 -2.92 17.63 6.42
N SER A 53 -3.66 17.44 7.51
CA SER A 53 -4.74 16.44 7.63
C SER A 53 -5.98 16.69 6.77
N THR A 54 -6.06 17.79 6.03
CA THR A 54 -7.12 18.03 5.03
C THR A 54 -6.79 17.49 3.64
N PHE A 55 -5.53 17.13 3.39
CA PHE A 55 -5.11 16.48 2.15
C PHE A 55 -5.44 14.99 2.19
N ASP A 56 -5.96 14.45 1.08
CA ASP A 56 -6.26 13.02 0.98
C ASP A 56 -4.93 12.24 0.90
N ALA A 57 -4.45 11.78 2.05
CA ALA A 57 -3.24 10.96 2.15
C ALA A 57 -3.32 9.69 1.30
N LYS A 58 -4.52 9.29 0.85
CA LYS A 58 -4.75 8.16 -0.04
C LYS A 58 -4.01 8.30 -1.38
N ASP A 59 -4.02 9.47 -2.00
CA ASP A 59 -3.39 9.67 -3.31
C ASP A 59 -1.87 9.52 -3.19
N LEU A 60 -1.29 10.14 -2.16
CA LEU A 60 0.12 9.98 -1.82
C LEU A 60 0.49 8.52 -1.54
N ILE A 61 -0.31 7.80 -0.75
CA ILE A 61 -0.10 6.37 -0.49
C ILE A 61 -0.11 5.58 -1.80
N LEU A 62 -1.09 5.84 -2.68
CA LEU A 62 -1.23 5.11 -3.95
C LEU A 62 -0.04 5.36 -4.88
N THR A 63 0.44 6.59 -4.98
CA THR A 63 1.63 6.94 -5.75
C THR A 63 2.87 6.21 -5.23
N LEU A 64 3.09 6.22 -3.91
CA LEU A 64 4.19 5.49 -3.27
C LEU A 64 4.17 3.99 -3.59
N MET A 65 2.98 3.38 -3.60
CA MET A 65 2.81 1.96 -3.92
C MET A 65 3.16 1.65 -5.38
N HIS A 66 2.73 2.48 -6.33
CA HIS A 66 3.06 2.26 -7.73
C HIS A 66 4.56 2.39 -8.01
N ILE A 67 5.24 3.31 -7.32
CA ILE A 67 6.69 3.43 -7.39
C ILE A 67 7.34 2.15 -6.85
N PHE A 68 6.92 1.68 -5.66
CA PHE A 68 7.41 0.42 -5.09
C PHE A 68 7.22 -0.76 -6.05
N GLU A 69 6.04 -0.93 -6.66
CA GLU A 69 5.75 -2.01 -7.59
C GLU A 69 6.65 -2.00 -8.83
N ILE A 70 7.01 -0.80 -9.33
CA ILE A 70 7.97 -0.67 -10.43
C ILE A 70 9.35 -1.12 -9.97
N TYR A 71 9.78 -0.69 -8.78
CA TYR A 71 11.08 -1.09 -8.24
C TYR A 71 11.19 -2.61 -8.02
N ASP A 72 10.14 -3.20 -7.44
CA ASP A 72 10.05 -4.64 -7.16
C ASP A 72 10.11 -5.47 -8.45
N ARG A 73 9.37 -5.05 -9.49
CA ARG A 73 9.30 -5.76 -10.77
C ARG A 73 10.58 -5.66 -11.59
N GLU A 74 11.15 -4.46 -11.73
CA GLU A 74 12.25 -4.22 -12.68
C GLU A 74 13.63 -4.53 -12.11
N PHE A 75 13.84 -4.26 -10.83
CA PHE A 75 15.19 -4.32 -10.26
C PHE A 75 15.41 -5.53 -9.37
N GLY A 76 14.34 -6.18 -8.88
CA GLY A 76 14.47 -7.33 -7.96
C GLY A 76 15.26 -7.01 -6.68
N ILE A 77 15.52 -5.73 -6.44
CA ILE A 77 16.22 -5.17 -5.29
C ILE A 77 15.18 -4.28 -4.60
N PRO A 78 14.33 -4.86 -3.75
CA PRO A 78 13.28 -4.12 -3.08
C PRO A 78 13.80 -3.02 -2.16
N ARG A 79 15.12 -2.93 -1.90
CA ARG A 79 15.71 -1.97 -0.96
C ARG A 79 15.43 -0.51 -1.32
N ASP A 80 15.58 -0.12 -2.58
CA ASP A 80 15.33 1.27 -3.01
C ASP A 80 13.82 1.56 -3.10
N GLY A 81 13.01 0.55 -3.43
CA GLY A 81 11.56 0.62 -3.43
C GLY A 81 10.94 0.62 -2.02
N MET A 82 11.62 -0.01 -1.06
CA MET A 82 11.12 -0.25 0.30
C MET A 82 10.94 1.04 1.08
N GLU A 83 11.77 2.06 0.83
CA GLU A 83 11.61 3.36 1.47
C GLU A 83 10.24 3.96 1.18
N TYR A 84 9.78 3.87 -0.07
CA TYR A 84 8.43 4.32 -0.47
C TYR A 84 7.34 3.48 0.19
N LEU A 85 7.53 2.16 0.29
CA LEU A 85 6.55 1.28 0.94
C LEU A 85 6.46 1.50 2.46
N LEU A 86 7.59 1.79 3.11
CA LEU A 86 7.65 2.14 4.54
C LEU A 86 7.00 3.51 4.82
N GLU A 87 7.21 4.48 3.93
CA GLU A 87 6.53 5.77 3.99
C GLU A 87 5.02 5.61 3.84
N ALA A 88 4.57 4.82 2.86
CA ALA A 88 3.15 4.50 2.67
C ALA A 88 2.55 3.85 3.94
N ALA A 89 3.25 2.90 4.55
CA ALA A 89 2.81 2.25 5.79
C ALA A 89 2.70 3.24 6.96
N THR A 90 3.63 4.19 7.04
CA THR A 90 3.61 5.26 8.06
C THR A 90 2.39 6.16 7.89
N LEU A 91 2.11 6.59 6.65
CA LEU A 91 0.89 7.34 6.33
C LEU A 91 -0.37 6.53 6.65
N CYS A 92 -0.42 5.23 6.33
CA CYS A 92 -1.57 4.40 6.71
C CYS A 92 -1.81 4.35 8.23
N ARG A 93 -0.74 4.36 9.05
CA ARG A 93 -0.87 4.40 10.53
C ARG A 93 -1.39 5.75 11.02
N GLU A 94 -0.90 6.83 10.44
CA GLU A 94 -1.27 8.20 10.82
C GLU A 94 -2.73 8.52 10.45
N TYR A 95 -3.20 8.04 9.30
CA TYR A 95 -4.49 8.39 8.71
C TYR A 95 -5.60 7.34 8.94
N ASN A 96 -5.41 6.45 9.92
CA ASN A 96 -6.24 5.31 10.28
C ASN A 96 -7.68 5.63 10.79
N LYS A 97 -8.26 6.79 10.44
CA LYS A 97 -9.62 7.19 10.83
C LYS A 97 -10.57 7.50 9.66
N SER A 98 -10.10 7.64 8.42
CA SER A 98 -11.00 8.01 7.31
C SER A 98 -10.72 7.38 5.94
N ILE A 99 -9.77 6.45 5.84
CA ILE A 99 -9.45 5.80 4.56
C ILE A 99 -10.24 4.48 4.50
N ASP A 100 -10.78 4.17 3.32
CA ASP A 100 -11.12 2.80 2.95
C ASP A 100 -9.89 1.91 3.23
N ASN A 101 -9.94 1.13 4.32
CA ASN A 101 -8.82 0.38 4.87
C ASN A 101 -8.25 -0.68 3.92
N THR A 102 -8.85 -0.84 2.74
CA THR A 102 -8.36 -1.68 1.64
C THR A 102 -6.96 -1.27 1.20
N LEU A 103 -6.67 0.04 1.10
CA LEU A 103 -5.36 0.50 0.66
C LEU A 103 -4.28 0.21 1.71
N GLY A 104 -4.55 0.55 2.98
CA GLY A 104 -3.64 0.26 4.08
C GLY A 104 -3.37 -1.23 4.22
N ARG A 105 -4.40 -2.07 4.08
CA ARG A 105 -4.25 -3.52 4.04
C ARG A 105 -3.27 -3.95 2.95
N TYR A 106 -3.43 -3.45 1.73
CA TYR A 106 -2.55 -3.82 0.62
C TYR A 106 -1.09 -3.41 0.89
N VAL A 107 -0.86 -2.20 1.43
CA VAL A 107 0.47 -1.71 1.86
C VAL A 107 1.11 -2.66 2.87
N PHE A 108 0.39 -3.00 3.94
CA PHE A 108 0.94 -3.86 5.00
C PHE A 108 1.21 -5.29 4.52
N PHE A 109 0.41 -5.80 3.59
CA PHE A 109 0.65 -7.11 2.98
C PHE A 109 1.89 -7.11 2.08
N LEU A 110 2.04 -6.11 1.20
CA LEU A 110 3.25 -5.97 0.39
C LEU A 110 4.49 -5.86 1.27
N LEU A 111 4.42 -5.07 2.35
CA LEU A 111 5.53 -4.94 3.29
C LEU A 111 5.84 -6.27 3.99
N GLY A 112 4.79 -7.01 4.35
CA GLY A 112 4.89 -8.37 4.87
C GLY A 112 5.60 -9.33 3.92
N ASP A 113 5.26 -9.31 2.63
CA ASP A 113 5.86 -10.13 1.59
C ASP A 113 7.34 -9.82 1.40
N VAL A 114 7.69 -8.53 1.28
CA VAL A 114 9.08 -8.09 1.13
C VAL A 114 9.93 -8.46 2.34
N LEU A 115 9.48 -8.16 3.55
CA LEU A 115 10.23 -8.49 4.77
C LEU A 115 10.40 -10.00 4.94
N SER A 116 9.36 -10.78 4.63
CA SER A 116 9.45 -12.25 4.67
C SER A 116 10.44 -12.79 3.63
N SER A 117 10.52 -12.17 2.45
CA SER A 117 11.49 -12.52 1.41
C SER A 117 12.94 -12.20 1.81
N ASN A 118 13.13 -11.16 2.64
CA ASN A 118 14.42 -10.72 3.17
C ASN A 118 14.87 -11.47 4.44
N GLN A 119 14.23 -12.59 4.78
CA GLN A 119 14.47 -13.38 6.01
C GLN A 119 14.09 -12.65 7.32
N GLU A 120 13.42 -11.50 7.25
CA GLU A 120 12.86 -10.77 8.39
C GLU A 120 11.44 -11.27 8.70
N THR A 121 11.29 -12.58 8.86
CA THR A 121 9.99 -13.27 8.94
C THR A 121 9.13 -12.79 10.11
N THR A 122 9.73 -12.44 11.24
CA THR A 122 9.01 -11.88 12.39
C THR A 122 8.40 -10.51 12.09
N GLU A 123 9.14 -9.64 11.40
CA GLU A 123 8.66 -8.29 11.08
C GLU A 123 7.63 -8.33 9.95
N GLY A 124 7.85 -9.21 8.96
CA GLY A 124 6.86 -9.48 7.93
C GLY A 124 5.54 -9.99 8.53
N PHE A 125 5.60 -10.87 9.52
CA PHE A 125 4.43 -11.34 10.25
C PHE A 125 3.68 -10.23 11.00
N LYS A 126 4.40 -9.31 11.66
CA LYS A 126 3.77 -8.16 12.32
C LYS A 126 3.03 -7.29 11.32
N CYS A 127 3.60 -7.06 10.13
CA CYS A 127 2.96 -6.28 9.07
C CYS A 127 1.66 -6.95 8.61
N TYR A 128 1.66 -8.27 8.39
CA TYR A 128 0.42 -8.99 8.09
C TYR A 128 -0.63 -8.83 9.19
N CYS A 129 -0.23 -8.99 10.45
CA CYS A 129 -1.14 -8.80 11.59
C CYS A 129 -1.72 -7.38 11.64
N GLU A 130 -0.92 -6.37 11.29
CA GLU A 130 -1.34 -4.97 11.24
C GLU A 130 -2.36 -4.75 10.11
N GLY A 131 -2.09 -5.26 8.91
CA GLY A 131 -3.03 -5.25 7.79
C GLY A 131 -4.38 -5.90 8.14
N CYS A 132 -4.36 -7.02 8.87
CA CYS A 132 -5.59 -7.70 9.32
C CYS A 132 -6.35 -6.92 10.41
N LYS A 133 -5.64 -6.27 11.34
CA LYS A 133 -6.27 -5.47 12.41
C LYS A 133 -7.05 -4.27 11.88
N LEU A 134 -6.64 -3.72 10.74
CA LEU A 134 -7.35 -2.62 10.09
C LEU A 134 -8.74 -3.00 9.57
N PHE A 135 -9.03 -4.30 9.38
CA PHE A 135 -10.26 -4.74 8.72
C PHE A 135 -11.36 -5.29 9.65
N GLY A 136 -11.11 -5.48 10.95
CA GLY A 136 -11.99 -6.38 11.71
C GLY A 136 -11.99 -7.78 11.07
N THR A 137 -12.98 -8.62 11.39
CA THR A 137 -12.99 -10.05 10.99
C THR A 137 -12.72 -10.26 9.50
N MET A 138 -11.62 -10.96 9.17
CA MET A 138 -11.33 -11.43 7.80
C MET A 138 -12.33 -12.51 7.42
N ASP A 139 -12.93 -12.41 6.23
CA ASP A 139 -13.64 -13.55 5.65
C ASP A 139 -12.65 -14.50 4.94
N THR A 140 -13.16 -15.66 4.52
CA THR A 140 -12.36 -16.69 3.87
C THR A 140 -11.96 -16.36 2.43
N ASP A 141 -12.72 -15.51 1.73
CA ASP A 141 -12.45 -15.13 0.35
C ASP A 141 -11.30 -14.11 0.29
N ASP A 142 -11.29 -13.21 1.26
CA ASP A 142 -10.18 -12.36 1.62
C ASP A 142 -8.92 -13.20 1.81
N ILE A 143 -8.93 -14.20 2.71
CA ILE A 143 -7.76 -15.05 2.98
C ILE A 143 -7.23 -15.73 1.71
N LEU A 144 -8.11 -16.15 0.80
CA LEU A 144 -7.72 -16.84 -0.45
C LEU A 144 -7.20 -15.89 -1.53
N ALA A 145 -7.58 -14.61 -1.50
CA ALA A 145 -7.11 -13.60 -2.44
C ALA A 145 -5.67 -13.13 -2.18
N PHE A 146 -5.14 -13.32 -0.96
CA PHE A 146 -3.78 -12.87 -0.61
C PHE A 146 -2.72 -13.93 -0.87
N GLY A 147 -1.52 -13.45 -1.25
CA GLY A 147 -0.37 -14.25 -1.65
C GLY A 147 -0.12 -15.44 -0.72
N LYS A 148 0.07 -16.63 -1.32
CA LYS A 148 0.19 -17.93 -0.64
C LYS A 148 1.11 -17.91 0.59
N LYS A 149 2.17 -17.09 0.60
CA LYS A 149 3.16 -17.04 1.70
C LYS A 149 2.63 -16.40 2.99
N GLY A 150 1.95 -15.25 2.91
CA GLY A 150 1.43 -14.55 4.08
C GLY A 150 0.34 -15.35 4.81
N VAL A 151 -0.56 -15.96 4.03
CA VAL A 151 -1.65 -16.82 4.54
C VAL A 151 -1.11 -18.05 5.27
N HIS A 152 -0.10 -18.72 4.71
CA HIS A 152 0.52 -19.88 5.37
C HIS A 152 1.20 -19.52 6.69
N MET A 153 1.85 -18.36 6.80
CA MET A 153 2.47 -17.92 8.06
C MET A 153 1.44 -17.55 9.13
N ILE A 154 0.36 -16.86 8.74
CA ILE A 154 -0.76 -16.51 9.63
C ILE A 154 -1.44 -17.78 10.15
N LEU A 155 -1.76 -18.72 9.25
CA LEU A 155 -2.37 -20.00 9.63
C LEU A 155 -1.44 -20.86 10.50
N ALA A 156 -0.14 -20.91 10.20
CA ALA A 156 0.83 -21.68 10.98
C ALA A 156 0.97 -21.17 12.43
N GLN A 157 0.99 -19.84 12.63
CA GLN A 157 1.05 -19.27 13.97
C GLN A 157 -0.28 -19.38 14.71
N MET A 158 -1.42 -19.25 14.02
CA MET A 158 -2.74 -19.49 14.61
C MET A 158 -2.93 -20.94 15.08
N CYS A 159 -2.39 -21.90 14.33
CA CYS A 159 -2.31 -23.30 14.75
C CYS A 159 -1.39 -23.49 15.98
N ASN A 160 -0.27 -22.76 16.08
CA ASN A 160 0.61 -22.81 17.25
C ASN A 160 0.01 -22.13 18.50
N ASP A 161 -0.77 -21.06 18.32
CA ASP A 161 -1.35 -20.27 19.41
C ASP A 161 -2.74 -20.77 19.87
N ASN A 162 -3.22 -21.89 19.33
CA ASN A 162 -4.53 -22.50 19.64
C ASN A 162 -5.74 -21.56 19.42
N ARG A 163 -5.58 -20.52 18.58
CA ARG A 163 -6.67 -19.60 18.22
C ARG A 163 -7.29 -20.05 16.91
N VAL A 164 -8.19 -21.03 16.99
CA VAL A 164 -9.00 -21.49 15.86
C VAL A 164 -10.15 -20.52 15.65
N PHE A 165 -10.27 -19.89 14.47
CA PHE A 165 -11.53 -19.28 14.07
C PHE A 165 -12.61 -20.37 14.08
N PRO A 166 -13.80 -20.13 14.64
CA PRO A 166 -14.93 -21.01 14.35
C PRO A 166 -15.22 -20.87 12.86
N VAL A 167 -14.63 -21.74 12.05
CA VAL A 167 -15.15 -22.03 10.73
C VAL A 167 -16.51 -22.64 11.01
N HIS A 168 -17.56 -21.82 10.96
CA HIS A 168 -18.90 -22.38 10.93
C HIS A 168 -18.99 -23.19 9.64
N ALA A 169 -18.79 -24.49 9.80
CA ALA A 169 -19.29 -25.49 8.90
C ALA A 169 -20.78 -25.23 8.70
N ALA A 170 -21.12 -24.68 7.55
CA ALA A 170 -22.46 -24.74 6.99
C ALA A 170 -22.33 -25.18 5.52
N ALA A 171 -21.80 -26.39 5.35
CA ALA A 171 -22.29 -27.26 4.31
C ALA A 171 -23.60 -27.88 4.84
N ALA A 172 -24.70 -27.57 4.17
CA ALA A 172 -25.91 -28.38 4.12
C ALA A 172 -26.39 -28.37 2.68
#